data_AF-A7T0T1-F1
#
_entry.id   AF-A7T0T1-F1
#
_cell.length_a   1.000
_cell.length_b   1.000
_cell.length_c   1.000
_cell.angle_alpha   90.00
_cell.angle_beta   90.00
_cell.angle_gamma   90.00
#
_symmetry.space_group_name_H-M   'P 1'
#
loop_
_entity.id
_entity.type
_entity.pdbx_description
1 polymer ?
#
loop_
_entity_poly.entity_id
_entity_poly.type
_entity_poly.pdbx_seq_one_letter_code
_entity_poly.pdbx_strand_id
1 'polypeptide(L)'
;MGLPPIECPFDIPKPFRHPDLFDKFSNCDPLPIFFLNRWNESFKVFYQNLDDEHRGLFDVVFDVDAKRGDAGAVSKAASAFKGHFTTEEAEMKKGVDAGKLDGAHYKGHCTAHNKFLELFGSFGNNLGDDEINYSMKWLVNHIKSTDFHYKGKLIQ
;
A
#
# COMPACT_ATOMS: atom_id res chain seq x y z
N MET A 1 -1.87 -11.42 -19.47
CA MET A 1 -0.78 -11.67 -18.51
C MET A 1 -1.40 -11.66 -17.13
N GLY A 2 -1.06 -12.63 -16.27
CA GLY A 2 -1.62 -12.69 -14.93
C GLY A 2 -1.11 -11.55 -14.06
N LEU A 3 -1.88 -11.18 -13.03
CA LEU A 3 -1.44 -10.25 -12.00
C LEU A 3 -0.14 -10.78 -11.36
N PRO A 4 0.88 -9.93 -11.15
CA PRO A 4 2.13 -10.37 -10.54
C PRO A 4 1.85 -10.87 -9.11
N PRO A 5 2.60 -11.85 -8.59
CA PRO A 5 2.42 -12.28 -7.21
C PRO A 5 2.69 -11.12 -6.24
N ILE A 6 1.89 -11.02 -5.19
CA ILE A 6 2.18 -10.15 -4.04
C ILE A 6 3.09 -10.97 -3.13
N GLU A 7 4.29 -10.46 -2.85
CA GLU A 7 5.20 -11.13 -1.91
C GLU A 7 4.48 -11.33 -0.57
N CYS A 8 4.37 -12.59 -0.14
CA CYS A 8 3.62 -12.94 1.04
C CYS A 8 4.37 -12.40 2.26
N PRO A 9 3.69 -11.72 3.21
CA PRO A 9 4.35 -11.20 4.41
C PRO A 9 4.98 -12.33 5.27
N PHE A 10 4.61 -13.59 5.00
CA PHE A 10 5.18 -14.80 5.57
C PHE A 10 6.58 -15.16 5.05
N ASP A 11 6.89 -14.76 3.82
CA ASP A 11 8.17 -15.04 3.15
C ASP A 11 9.25 -13.99 3.48
N ILE A 12 8.86 -12.87 4.09
CA ILE A 12 9.78 -11.85 4.60
C ILE A 12 10.70 -12.50 5.67
N PRO A 13 12.04 -12.38 5.63
CA PRO A 13 12.91 -12.96 6.65
C PRO A 13 12.69 -12.35 8.05
N LYS A 14 12.72 -13.14 9.14
CA LYS A 14 12.88 -12.56 10.50
C LYS A 14 14.27 -11.92 10.54
N PRO A 15 14.41 -10.61 10.86
CA PRO A 15 13.59 -9.87 11.82
C PRO A 15 12.53 -8.91 11.23
N PHE A 16 12.39 -8.84 9.90
CA PHE A 16 11.52 -7.85 9.24
C PHE A 16 10.03 -8.24 9.23
N ARG A 17 9.71 -9.43 9.74
CA ARG A 17 8.33 -9.90 9.95
C ARG A 17 7.67 -9.12 11.08
N HIS A 18 6.54 -8.47 10.81
CA HIS A 18 5.72 -7.87 11.86
C HIS A 18 4.93 -8.98 12.60
N PRO A 19 5.02 -9.11 13.93
CA PRO A 19 4.39 -10.20 14.68
C PRO A 19 2.87 -10.26 14.49
N ASP A 20 2.21 -9.11 14.42
CA ASP A 20 0.75 -9.02 14.29
C ASP A 20 0.20 -9.36 12.89
N LEU A 21 1.07 -9.50 11.87
CA LEU A 21 0.67 -9.91 10.53
C LEU A 21 0.39 -11.41 10.44
N PHE A 22 1.11 -12.21 11.24
CA PHE A 22 1.06 -13.66 11.17
C PHE A 22 -0.22 -14.23 11.78
N ASP A 23 -0.69 -13.63 12.87
CA ASP A 23 -1.89 -14.08 13.58
C ASP A 23 -3.19 -13.71 12.85
N LYS A 24 -3.16 -12.73 11.93
CA LYS A 24 -4.36 -12.22 11.24
C LYS A 24 -4.52 -12.69 9.80
N PHE A 25 -3.44 -13.16 9.16
CA PHE A 25 -3.47 -13.64 7.78
C PHE A 25 -2.96 -15.08 7.72
N SER A 26 -3.70 -16.04 8.24
CA SER A 26 -3.20 -17.41 8.44
C SER A 26 -2.71 -18.15 7.18
N ASN A 27 -2.89 -17.65 5.97
CA ASN A 27 -2.31 -18.18 4.72
C ASN A 27 -2.14 -17.10 3.63
N CYS A 28 -1.29 -17.38 2.64
CA CYS A 28 -1.05 -16.52 1.45
C CYS A 28 -2.21 -16.51 0.42
N ASP A 29 -3.38 -17.09 0.73
CA ASP A 29 -4.60 -17.10 -0.10
C ASP A 29 -5.87 -16.94 0.77
N PRO A 30 -6.95 -16.30 0.26
CA PRO A 30 -7.43 -15.09 0.92
C PRO A 30 -8.77 -15.25 1.64
N LEU A 31 -8.90 -14.53 2.77
CA LEU A 31 -10.21 -14.04 3.20
C LEU A 31 -10.80 -13.16 2.08
N PRO A 32 -12.14 -13.00 1.98
CA PRO A 32 -12.72 -11.90 1.23
C PRO A 32 -12.27 -10.60 1.90
N ILE A 33 -11.12 -10.12 1.44
CA ILE A 33 -10.31 -9.08 2.06
C ILE A 33 -11.05 -7.74 2.09
N PHE A 34 -12.06 -7.63 1.23
CA PHE A 34 -12.89 -6.47 1.04
C PHE A 34 -13.64 -6.07 2.33
N PHE A 35 -14.06 -6.98 3.20
CA PHE A 35 -14.81 -6.60 4.41
C PHE A 35 -13.97 -6.39 5.68
N LEU A 36 -12.72 -6.87 5.72
CA LEU A 36 -11.88 -6.81 6.94
C LEU A 36 -10.87 -5.65 6.93
N ASN A 37 -10.69 -4.98 5.80
CA ASN A 37 -9.55 -4.09 5.58
C ASN A 37 -9.93 -2.61 5.50
N ARG A 38 -10.93 -2.16 6.25
CA ARG A 38 -10.98 -0.72 6.54
C ARG A 38 -9.72 -0.37 7.33
N TRP A 39 -9.16 0.80 7.04
CA TRP A 39 -8.05 1.33 7.83
C TRP A 39 -8.40 1.23 9.33
N ASN A 40 -7.44 0.80 10.13
CA ASN A 40 -7.52 0.76 11.58
C ASN A 40 -6.13 1.01 12.18
N GLU A 41 -6.05 1.22 13.49
CA GLU A 41 -4.81 1.58 14.18
C GLU A 41 -3.65 0.58 13.96
N SER A 42 -3.92 -0.67 13.54
CA SER A 42 -2.83 -1.60 13.19
C SER A 42 -2.06 -1.24 11.92
N PHE A 43 -2.51 -0.25 11.15
CA PHE A 43 -1.82 0.30 9.97
C PHE A 43 -1.05 1.59 10.29
N LYS A 44 -1.07 2.05 11.54
CA LYS A 44 -0.49 3.34 11.92
C LYS A 44 1.02 3.36 11.72
N VAL A 45 1.53 4.37 11.00
CA VAL A 45 2.96 4.66 10.80
C VAL A 45 3.48 5.77 11.70
N PHE A 46 2.61 6.39 12.49
CA PHE A 46 2.92 7.44 13.46
C PHE A 46 3.38 8.76 12.83
N TYR A 47 2.97 8.98 11.58
CA TYR A 47 3.05 10.25 10.88
C TYR A 47 1.64 10.62 10.47
N GLN A 48 1.04 11.60 11.15
CA GLN A 48 -0.41 11.86 11.06
C GLN A 48 -0.87 12.07 9.61
N ASN A 49 -0.11 12.83 8.82
CA ASN A 49 -0.44 13.06 7.41
C ASN A 49 -0.46 11.75 6.60
N LEU A 50 0.54 10.89 6.75
CA LEU A 50 0.59 9.60 6.04
C LEU A 50 -0.49 8.63 6.54
N ASP A 51 -0.79 8.64 7.84
CA ASP A 51 -1.88 7.84 8.41
C ASP A 51 -3.26 8.26 7.87
N ASP A 52 -3.47 9.55 7.64
CA ASP A 52 -4.69 10.09 7.04
C ASP A 52 -4.76 9.79 5.53
N GLU A 53 -3.64 9.90 4.81
CA GLU A 53 -3.54 9.50 3.41
C GLU A 53 -3.81 8.00 3.23
N HIS A 54 -3.19 7.14 4.06
CA HIS A 54 -3.46 5.69 4.05
C HIS A 54 -4.95 5.40 4.21
N ARG A 55 -5.63 6.05 5.17
CA ARG A 55 -7.09 5.90 5.34
C ARG A 55 -7.83 6.25 4.05
N GLY A 56 -7.45 7.34 3.40
CA GLY A 56 -7.98 7.74 2.10
C GLY A 56 -7.74 6.70 0.99
N LEU A 57 -6.59 6.03 0.97
CA LEU A 57 -6.29 4.96 -0.01
C LEU A 57 -7.23 3.76 0.15
N PHE A 58 -7.50 3.35 1.39
CA PHE A 58 -8.51 2.32 1.63
C PHE A 58 -9.87 2.78 1.08
N ASP A 59 -10.31 3.98 1.45
CA ASP A 59 -11.62 4.51 1.07
C ASP A 59 -11.81 4.59 -0.46
N VAL A 60 -10.78 4.99 -1.23
CA VAL A 60 -10.91 5.06 -2.69
C VAL A 60 -10.95 3.69 -3.36
N VAL A 61 -10.25 2.68 -2.83
CA VAL A 61 -10.38 1.30 -3.33
C VAL A 61 -11.79 0.77 -3.04
N PHE A 62 -12.34 1.11 -1.87
CA PHE A 62 -13.74 0.81 -1.53
C PHE A 62 -14.73 1.51 -2.47
N ASP A 63 -14.49 2.79 -2.80
CA ASP A 63 -15.33 3.55 -3.73
C ASP A 63 -15.34 2.93 -5.13
N VAL A 64 -14.20 2.43 -5.63
CA VAL A 64 -14.09 1.78 -6.94
C VAL A 64 -14.89 0.48 -6.99
N ASP A 65 -14.86 -0.31 -5.92
CA ASP A 65 -15.68 -1.53 -5.84
C ASP A 65 -17.18 -1.22 -5.79
N ALA A 66 -17.57 -0.25 -4.96
CA ALA A 66 -18.97 0.15 -4.83
C ALA A 66 -19.53 0.75 -6.13
N LYS A 67 -18.66 1.26 -7.01
CA LYS A 67 -19.01 1.94 -8.26
C LYS A 67 -18.28 1.30 -9.45
N ARG A 68 -18.43 -0.02 -9.62
CA ARG A 68 -17.80 -0.74 -10.74
C ARG A 68 -18.10 -0.06 -12.08
N GLY A 69 -17.06 0.15 -12.88
CA GLY A 69 -17.15 0.82 -14.19
C GLY A 69 -17.16 2.35 -14.14
N ASP A 70 -17.18 2.97 -12.96
CA ASP A 70 -17.13 4.43 -12.80
C ASP A 70 -15.69 4.95 -13.01
N ALA A 71 -15.45 5.55 -14.17
CA ALA A 71 -14.16 6.15 -14.52
C ALA A 71 -13.73 7.26 -13.55
N GLY A 72 -14.68 7.99 -12.95
CA GLY A 72 -14.41 9.02 -11.95
C GLY A 72 -13.91 8.42 -10.64
N ALA A 73 -14.49 7.29 -10.20
CA ALA A 73 -14.02 6.56 -9.02
C ALA A 73 -12.59 6.03 -9.23
N VAL A 74 -12.31 5.42 -10.40
CA VAL A 74 -10.97 4.90 -10.74
C VAL A 74 -9.95 6.04 -10.84
N SER A 75 -10.30 7.16 -11.48
CA SER A 75 -9.40 8.32 -11.59
C SER A 75 -9.11 8.95 -10.22
N LYS A 76 -10.10 9.03 -9.33
CA LYS A 76 -9.92 9.48 -7.94
C LYS A 76 -8.99 8.54 -7.18
N ALA A 77 -9.14 7.23 -7.34
CA ALA A 77 -8.25 6.25 -6.72
C ALA A 77 -6.81 6.38 -7.21
N ALA A 78 -6.59 6.45 -8.53
CA ALA A 78 -5.28 6.64 -9.11
C ALA A 78 -4.62 7.94 -8.64
N SER A 79 -5.40 9.02 -8.53
CA SER A 79 -4.92 10.31 -8.04
C SER A 79 -4.53 10.27 -6.55
N ALA A 80 -5.32 9.56 -5.73
CA ALA A 80 -5.03 9.39 -4.32
C ALA A 80 -3.73 8.58 -4.10
N PHE A 81 -3.56 7.46 -4.80
CA PHE A 81 -2.31 6.68 -4.75
C PHE A 81 -1.11 7.52 -5.18
N LYS A 82 -1.19 8.21 -6.32
CA LYS A 82 -0.10 9.05 -6.81
C LYS A 82 0.23 10.19 -5.84
N GLY A 83 -0.79 10.83 -5.28
CA GLY A 83 -0.63 11.91 -4.29
C GLY A 83 0.11 11.41 -3.06
N HIS A 84 -0.38 10.33 -2.46
CA HIS A 84 0.24 9.71 -1.30
C HIS A 84 1.70 9.31 -1.54
N PHE A 85 1.98 8.58 -2.63
CA PHE A 85 3.35 8.16 -2.96
C PHE A 85 4.28 9.36 -3.15
N THR A 86 3.80 10.45 -3.75
CA THR A 86 4.60 11.68 -3.89
C THR A 86 4.95 12.28 -2.54
N THR A 87 3.97 12.37 -1.62
CA THR A 87 4.19 12.89 -0.27
C THR A 87 5.17 12.00 0.50
N GLU A 88 4.91 10.71 0.55
CA GLU A 88 5.70 9.73 1.29
C GLU A 88 7.15 9.68 0.80
N GLU A 89 7.37 9.62 -0.51
CA GLU A 89 8.72 9.61 -1.09
C GLU A 89 9.50 10.89 -0.76
N ALA A 90 8.83 12.05 -0.71
CA ALA A 90 9.47 13.31 -0.32
C ALA A 90 9.90 13.30 1.15
N GLU A 91 9.07 12.76 2.05
CA GLU A 91 9.41 12.59 3.47
C GLU A 91 10.55 11.56 3.67
N MET A 92 10.51 10.45 2.92
CA MET A 92 11.57 9.45 2.90
C MET A 92 12.89 10.04 2.43
N LYS A 93 12.87 10.87 1.37
CA LYS A 93 14.06 11.52 0.84
C LYS A 93 14.73 12.43 1.88
N LYS A 94 13.94 13.20 2.66
CA LYS A 94 14.46 13.97 3.80
C LYS A 94 15.10 13.06 4.85
N GLY A 95 14.48 11.91 5.15
CA GLY A 95 15.01 10.90 6.05
C GLY A 95 16.35 10.31 5.58
N VAL A 96 16.49 10.03 4.29
CA VAL A 96 17.75 9.57 3.67
C VAL A 96 18.81 10.66 3.76
N ASP A 97 18.47 11.91 3.42
CA ASP A 97 19.42 13.04 3.45
C ASP A 97 19.92 13.34 4.87
N ALA A 98 19.08 13.09 5.88
CA ALA A 98 19.44 13.19 7.29
C ALA A 98 20.15 11.94 7.85
N GLY A 99 20.39 10.91 7.03
CA GLY A 99 21.03 9.66 7.46
C GLY A 99 20.17 8.78 8.38
N LYS A 100 18.85 9.01 8.45
CA LYS A 100 17.92 8.24 9.28
C LYS A 100 17.33 7.04 8.54
N LEU A 101 17.22 7.12 7.22
CA LEU A 101 16.66 6.07 6.38
C LEU A 101 17.69 5.56 5.38
N ASP A 102 17.70 4.25 5.17
CA ASP A 102 18.60 3.61 4.22
C ASP A 102 18.23 3.99 2.76
N GLY A 103 19.24 4.40 1.99
CA GLY A 103 19.04 4.83 0.60
C GLY A 103 18.66 3.69 -0.34
N ALA A 104 19.00 2.44 -0.05
CA ALA A 104 18.56 1.28 -0.83
C ALA A 104 17.10 0.95 -0.54
N HIS A 105 16.66 1.05 0.72
CA HIS A 105 15.25 0.94 1.09
C HIS A 105 14.41 1.99 0.37
N TYR A 106 14.82 3.28 0.39
CA TYR A 106 14.14 4.34 -0.37
C TYR A 106 13.99 4.01 -1.86
N LYS A 107 15.07 3.58 -2.52
CA LYS A 107 15.01 3.22 -3.95
C LYS A 107 14.07 2.03 -4.23
N GLY A 108 14.12 1.01 -3.36
CA GLY A 108 13.23 -0.15 -3.46
C GLY A 108 11.77 0.24 -3.28
N HIS A 109 11.50 1.14 -2.33
CA HIS A 109 10.17 1.69 -2.05
C HIS A 109 9.59 2.45 -3.25
N CYS A 110 10.32 3.42 -3.81
CA CYS A 110 9.91 4.13 -5.03
C CYS A 110 9.66 3.16 -6.20
N THR A 111 10.44 2.08 -6.29
CA THR A 111 10.25 1.07 -7.34
C THR A 111 8.94 0.31 -7.15
N ALA A 112 8.58 -0.03 -5.91
CA ALA A 112 7.30 -0.69 -5.60
C ALA A 112 6.11 0.22 -5.94
N HIS A 113 6.17 1.51 -5.57
CA HIS A 113 5.17 2.50 -5.93
C HIS A 113 4.96 2.63 -7.43
N ASN A 114 6.04 2.81 -8.18
CA ASN A 114 5.96 2.98 -9.64
C ASN A 114 5.34 1.75 -10.32
N LYS A 115 5.73 0.54 -9.89
CA LYS A 115 5.14 -0.71 -10.39
C LYS A 115 3.65 -0.81 -10.07
N PHE A 116 3.22 -0.40 -8.87
CA PHE A 116 1.81 -0.40 -8.51
C PHE A 116 1.01 0.61 -9.33
N LEU A 117 1.51 1.85 -9.51
CA LEU A 117 0.83 2.86 -10.32
C LEU A 117 0.69 2.43 -11.78
N GLU A 118 1.74 1.83 -12.36
CA GLU A 118 1.71 1.30 -13.72
C GLU A 118 0.65 0.19 -13.86
N LEU A 119 0.66 -0.77 -12.92
CA LEU A 119 -0.28 -1.88 -12.91
C LEU A 119 -1.73 -1.40 -12.70
N PHE A 120 -1.96 -0.54 -11.70
CA PHE A 120 -3.29 0.00 -11.40
C PHE A 120 -3.85 0.80 -12.59
N GLY A 121 -3.00 1.59 -13.26
CA GLY A 121 -3.37 2.31 -14.48
C GLY A 121 -3.70 1.38 -15.66
N SER A 122 -3.11 0.19 -15.70
CA SER A 122 -3.37 -0.81 -16.76
C SER A 122 -4.73 -1.50 -16.65
N PHE A 123 -5.38 -1.45 -15.48
CA PHE A 123 -6.69 -2.08 -15.27
C PHE A 123 -7.84 -1.39 -16.01
N GLY A 124 -7.65 -0.15 -16.47
CA GLY A 124 -8.70 0.66 -17.09
C GLY A 124 -9.82 1.00 -16.08
N ASN A 125 -11.03 1.23 -16.57
CA ASN A 125 -12.14 1.70 -15.72
C ASN A 125 -13.03 0.56 -15.17
N ASN A 126 -12.87 -0.65 -15.68
CA ASN A 126 -13.75 -1.78 -15.35
C ASN A 126 -12.96 -2.87 -14.61
N LEU A 127 -12.47 -2.52 -13.42
CA LEU A 127 -11.78 -3.46 -12.53
C LEU A 127 -12.77 -4.56 -12.12
N GLY A 128 -12.38 -5.82 -12.30
CA GLY A 128 -13.07 -6.98 -11.79
C GLY A 128 -12.66 -7.29 -10.35
N ASP A 129 -13.14 -8.41 -9.82
CA ASP A 129 -12.85 -8.82 -8.45
C ASP A 129 -11.36 -9.08 -8.24
N ASP A 130 -10.67 -9.62 -9.24
CA ASP A 130 -9.24 -9.91 -9.15
C ASP A 130 -8.40 -8.64 -9.01
N GLU A 131 -8.68 -7.60 -9.81
CA GLU A 131 -7.96 -6.32 -9.73
C GLU A 131 -8.23 -5.57 -8.42
N ILE A 132 -9.46 -5.58 -7.92
CA ILE A 132 -9.80 -4.95 -6.64
C ILE A 132 -9.18 -5.72 -5.48
N ASN A 133 -9.31 -7.04 -5.46
CA ASN A 133 -8.69 -7.88 -4.44
C ASN A 133 -7.17 -7.72 -4.45
N TYR A 134 -6.56 -7.64 -5.64
CA TYR A 134 -5.13 -7.37 -5.79
C TYR A 134 -4.76 -6.01 -5.20
N SER A 135 -5.47 -4.95 -5.57
CA SER A 135 -5.19 -3.59 -5.11
C SER A 135 -5.25 -3.50 -3.58
N MET A 136 -6.28 -4.09 -2.98
CA MET A 136 -6.43 -4.11 -1.52
C MET A 136 -5.37 -4.98 -0.83
N LYS A 137 -5.04 -6.15 -1.40
CA LYS A 137 -3.95 -7.00 -0.89
C LYS A 137 -2.60 -6.28 -0.95
N TRP A 138 -2.31 -5.63 -2.07
CA TRP A 138 -1.08 -4.89 -2.27
C TRP A 138 -0.96 -3.77 -1.24
N LEU A 139 -2.01 -2.97 -1.05
CA LEU A 139 -2.03 -1.86 -0.08
C LEU A 139 -1.75 -2.35 1.35
N VAL A 140 -2.45 -3.39 1.79
CA VAL A 140 -2.27 -3.96 3.14
C VAL A 140 -0.85 -4.51 3.33
N ASN A 141 -0.34 -5.22 2.33
CA ASN A 141 1.00 -5.79 2.38
C ASN A 141 2.05 -4.68 2.39
N HIS A 142 1.95 -3.71 1.48
CA HIS A 142 2.89 -2.62 1.31
C HIS A 142 3.04 -1.81 2.59
N ILE A 143 1.92 -1.39 3.21
CA ILE A 143 1.97 -0.65 4.49
C ILE A 143 2.73 -1.44 5.55
N LYS A 144 2.38 -2.72 5.73
CA LYS A 144 2.89 -3.48 6.88
C LYS A 144 4.27 -4.08 6.68
N SER A 145 4.69 -4.32 5.44
CA SER A 145 6.01 -4.91 5.11
C SER A 145 7.03 -3.87 4.67
N THR A 146 6.59 -2.82 3.98
CA THR A 146 7.46 -1.79 3.41
C THR A 146 7.40 -0.54 4.28
N ASP A 147 6.24 0.11 4.41
CA ASP A 147 6.12 1.43 5.05
C ASP A 147 6.53 1.40 6.52
N PHE A 148 6.25 0.28 7.20
CA PHE A 148 6.65 0.12 8.60
C PHE A 148 8.17 0.19 8.82
N HIS A 149 9.00 -0.01 7.79
CA HIS A 149 10.45 0.18 7.90
C HIS A 149 10.85 1.63 8.17
N TYR A 150 10.06 2.62 7.76
CA TYR A 150 10.40 4.03 7.96
C TYR A 150 9.87 4.62 9.27
N LYS A 151 9.18 3.83 10.10
CA LYS A 151 8.68 4.27 11.42
C LYS A 151 9.82 4.89 12.24
N GLY A 152 9.63 6.13 12.69
CA GLY A 152 10.64 6.93 13.41
C GLY A 152 11.83 7.46 12.58
N LYS A 153 11.85 7.25 11.26
CA LYS A 153 12.96 7.62 10.36
C LYS A 153 12.64 8.76 9.38
N LEU A 154 11.39 9.19 9.26
CA LEU A 154 10.97 10.29 8.38
C LEU A 154 11.13 11.64 9.07
N ILE A 155 11.16 12.68 8.25
CA ILE A 155 11.17 14.08 8.68
C ILE A 155 10.05 14.78 7.90
N GLN A 156 9.00 15.23 8.60
CA GLN A 156 7.86 15.95 8.01
C GLN A 156 8.19 17.44 7.89
#